data_AF-V5WFJ7-F1
#
_entry.id   AF-V5WFJ7-F1
#
_cell.length_a   1.000
_cell.length_b   1.000
_cell.length_c   1.000
_cell.angle_alpha   90.00
_cell.angle_beta   90.00
_cell.angle_gamma   90.00
#
_symmetry.space_group_name_H-M   'P 1'
#
loop_
_entity.id
_entity.type
_entity.pdbx_description
1 polymer ?
#
loop_
_entity_poly.entity_id
_entity_poly.type
_entity_poly.pdbx_seq_one_letter_code
_entity_poly.pdbx_strand_id
1 'polypeptide(L)'
;MSIQFNANFLNPAQVSGDQFALYKTHRSHVGDEGLTVPEGQKSFGQMLFDSLEGVNQEQQYAHDISVQAVADPDSVDPHDVTIAMAKANLSLSITKNVVDRVVQAYQDITTLR
;
A
#
# COMPACT_ATOMS: atom_id res chain seq x y z
N MET A 1 15.19 64.83 20.21
CA MET A 1 14.70 63.74 21.09
C MET A 1 14.36 62.58 20.18
N SER A 2 15.32 61.68 19.97
CA SER A 2 15.27 60.70 18.88
C SER A 2 14.93 59.34 19.49
N ILE A 3 13.71 58.86 19.23
CA ILE A 3 13.29 57.52 19.67
C ILE A 3 13.90 56.52 18.70
N GLN A 4 14.89 55.74 19.15
CA GLN A 4 15.42 54.62 18.40
C GLN A 4 14.47 53.43 18.53
N PHE A 5 13.87 53.00 17.43
CA PHE A 5 13.14 51.74 17.36
C PHE A 5 14.14 50.58 17.34
N ASN A 6 14.14 49.77 18.40
CA ASN A 6 14.98 48.58 18.48
C ASN A 6 14.35 47.45 17.66
N ALA A 7 14.86 47.24 16.44
CA ALA A 7 14.33 46.30 15.45
C ALA A 7 14.72 44.83 15.69
N ASN A 8 14.59 44.33 16.92
CA ASN A 8 15.03 42.98 17.28
C ASN A 8 13.91 42.11 17.87
N PHE A 9 12.71 42.21 17.31
CA PHE A 9 11.49 41.52 17.79
C PHE A 9 11.29 40.11 17.20
N LEU A 10 12.19 39.63 16.33
CA LEU A 10 12.06 38.34 15.65
C LEU A 10 13.32 37.47 15.85
N ASN A 11 13.71 37.22 17.10
CA ASN A 11 14.75 36.23 17.40
C ASN A 11 14.11 34.82 17.41
N PRO A 12 14.53 33.87 16.55
CA PRO A 12 14.02 32.50 16.55
C PRO A 12 14.20 31.78 17.90
N ALA A 13 15.18 32.21 18.71
CA ALA A 13 15.42 31.69 20.06
C ALA A 13 14.35 32.10 21.09
N GLN A 14 13.47 33.05 20.76
CA GLN A 14 12.36 33.48 21.61
C GLN A 14 11.03 32.78 21.27
N VAL A 15 10.99 32.01 20.18
CA VAL A 15 9.82 31.22 19.79
C VAL A 15 9.94 29.85 20.44
N SER A 16 9.52 29.76 21.70
CA SER A 16 9.22 28.46 22.30
C SER A 16 7.83 28.06 21.80
N GLY A 17 7.78 27.10 20.88
CA GLY A 17 6.52 26.45 20.52
C GLY A 17 5.92 25.77 21.75
N ASP A 18 4.60 25.78 21.86
CA ASP A 18 3.89 25.11 22.94
C ASP A 18 3.99 23.58 22.69
N GLN A 19 4.86 22.91 23.46
CA GLN A 19 5.06 21.47 23.33
C GLN A 19 3.91 20.76 24.05
N PHE A 20 2.84 20.47 23.32
CA PHE A 20 1.76 19.63 23.84
C PHE A 20 2.18 18.16 23.81
N ALA A 21 2.40 17.58 25.00
CA ALA A 21 2.50 16.13 25.12
C ALA A 21 1.12 15.52 24.78
N LEU A 22 1.10 14.64 23.77
CA LEU A 22 -0.11 13.89 23.42
C LEU A 22 -0.32 12.79 24.46
N TYR A 23 -1.03 13.11 25.54
CA TYR A 23 -1.42 12.12 26.53
C TYR A 23 -2.44 11.15 25.92
N LYS A 24 -2.11 9.86 25.95
CA LYS A 24 -2.97 8.80 25.45
C LYS A 24 -4.24 8.72 26.30
N THR A 25 -5.37 9.15 25.73
CA THR A 25 -6.69 9.14 26.41
C THR A 25 -7.35 7.77 26.43
N HIS A 26 -6.90 6.83 25.59
CA HIS A 26 -7.43 5.47 25.51
C HIS A 26 -6.35 4.45 25.12
N ARG A 27 -6.44 3.23 25.66
CA ARG A 27 -5.47 2.15 25.43
C ARG A 27 -5.25 1.81 23.95
N SER A 28 -6.25 2.02 23.10
CA SER A 28 -6.19 1.76 21.65
C SER A 28 -5.63 2.92 20.82
N HIS A 29 -5.39 4.10 21.42
CA HIS A 29 -4.79 5.23 20.72
C HIS A 29 -3.28 5.04 20.59
N VAL A 30 -2.73 5.42 19.44
CA VAL A 30 -1.28 5.39 19.21
C VAL A 30 -0.66 6.53 20.02
N GLY A 31 0.25 6.18 20.93
CA GLY A 31 1.05 7.15 21.69
C GLY A 31 2.38 7.43 20.98
N ASP A 32 3.17 8.33 21.56
CA ASP A 32 4.51 8.75 21.09
C ASP A 32 5.57 7.63 21.12
N GLU A 33 5.21 6.45 21.61
CA GLU A 33 6.02 5.25 21.48
C GLU A 33 5.99 4.82 20.00
N GLY A 34 7.07 5.13 19.29
CA GLY A 34 7.23 4.83 17.87
C GLY A 34 6.74 3.43 17.53
N LEU A 35 6.05 3.32 16.38
CA LEU A 35 5.47 2.08 15.83
C LEU A 35 6.48 0.94 15.91
N THR A 36 6.45 0.18 17.00
CA THR A 36 7.08 -1.13 17.06
C THR A 36 6.19 -2.02 16.22
N VAL A 37 6.61 -2.29 14.99
CA VAL A 37 5.95 -3.26 14.13
C VAL A 37 5.92 -4.57 14.93
N PRO A 38 4.74 -5.10 15.30
CA PRO A 38 4.65 -6.31 16.10
C PRO A 38 5.45 -7.42 15.42
N GLU A 39 6.30 -8.13 16.16
CA GLU A 39 6.97 -9.33 15.65
C GLU A 39 5.89 -10.33 15.20
N GLY A 40 5.69 -10.45 13.89
CA GLY A 40 4.61 -11.25 13.30
C GLY A 40 3.81 -10.55 12.20
N GLN A 41 3.92 -9.23 12.03
CA GLN A 41 3.34 -8.58 10.85
C GLN A 41 4.22 -8.82 9.61
N LYS A 42 3.62 -9.43 8.58
CA LYS A 42 4.24 -9.58 7.26
C LYS A 42 4.68 -8.21 6.76
N SER A 43 5.91 -8.12 6.26
CA SER A 43 6.38 -6.90 5.61
C SER A 43 5.50 -6.58 4.41
N PHE A 44 5.40 -5.31 4.02
CA PHE A 44 4.70 -4.91 2.80
C PHE A 44 5.19 -5.71 1.58
N GLY A 45 6.51 -5.90 1.46
CA GLY A 45 7.09 -6.72 0.40
C GLY A 45 6.59 -8.16 0.41
N GLN A 46 6.53 -8.80 1.59
CA GLN A 46 5.99 -10.15 1.71
C GLN A 46 4.52 -10.22 1.31
N MET A 47 3.69 -9.29 1.79
CA MET A 47 2.28 -9.24 1.41
C MET A 47 2.09 -9.03 -0.09
N LEU A 48 2.94 -8.20 -0.71
CA LEU A 48 2.94 -7.97 -2.15
C LEU A 48 3.34 -9.25 -2.90
N PHE A 49 4.42 -9.93 -2.52
CA PHE A 49 4.83 -11.19 -3.12
C PHE A 49 3.76 -12.27 -2.99
N ASP A 50 3.17 -12.43 -1.81
CA ASP A 50 2.07 -13.37 -1.58
C ASP A 50 0.88 -13.06 -2.49
N SER A 51 0.56 -11.78 -2.69
CA SER A 51 -0.52 -11.36 -3.57
C SER A 51 -0.23 -11.65 -5.05
N LEU A 52 1.02 -11.44 -5.50
CA LEU A 52 1.46 -11.78 -6.85
C LEU A 52 1.39 -13.29 -7.10
N GLU A 53 1.74 -14.10 -6.11
CA GLU A 53 1.59 -15.55 -6.17
C GLU A 53 0.11 -15.94 -6.29
N GLY A 54 -0.77 -15.28 -5.53
CA GLY A 54 -2.22 -15.44 -5.64
C GLY A 54 -2.76 -15.15 -7.04
N VAL A 55 -2.28 -14.07 -7.69
CA VAL A 55 -2.66 -13.75 -9.08
C VAL A 55 -2.23 -14.85 -10.04
N ASN A 56 -1.01 -15.38 -9.87
CA ASN A 56 -0.51 -16.48 -10.69
C ASN A 56 -1.32 -17.78 -10.49
N GLN A 57 -1.77 -18.06 -9.26
CA GLN A 57 -2.66 -19.18 -8.98
C GLN A 57 -4.02 -19.01 -9.65
N GLU A 58 -4.59 -17.80 -9.64
CA GLU A 58 -5.86 -17.52 -10.32
C GLU A 58 -5.76 -17.68 -11.83
N GLN A 59 -4.64 -17.27 -12.44
CA GLN A 59 -4.35 -17.47 -13.87
C GLN A 59 -4.26 -18.96 -14.23
N GLN A 60 -3.54 -19.76 -13.42
CA GLN A 60 -3.44 -21.21 -13.63
C GLN A 60 -4.79 -21.91 -13.45
N TYR A 61 -5.51 -21.59 -12.38
CA TYR A 61 -6.84 -22.16 -12.13
C TYR A 61 -7.78 -21.89 -13.31
N ALA A 62 -7.81 -20.65 -13.81
CA ALA A 62 -8.63 -20.26 -14.95
C ALA A 62 -8.22 -21.03 -16.22
N HIS A 63 -6.92 -21.20 -16.46
CA HIS A 63 -6.43 -22.03 -17.56
C HIS A 63 -6.91 -23.48 -17.44
N ASP A 64 -6.73 -24.10 -16.28
CA ASP A 64 -7.03 -25.51 -16.07
C ASP A 64 -8.53 -25.82 -16.21
N ILE A 65 -9.39 -24.98 -15.62
CA ILE A 65 -10.84 -25.11 -15.75
C ILE A 65 -11.31 -24.89 -17.20
N SER A 66 -10.64 -24.02 -17.95
CA SER A 66 -10.95 -23.80 -19.37
C SER A 66 -10.55 -24.98 -20.23
N VAL A 67 -9.38 -25.58 -19.98
CA VAL A 67 -8.96 -26.82 -20.65
C VAL A 67 -9.93 -27.95 -20.32
N GLN A 68 -10.31 -28.09 -19.05
CA GLN A 68 -11.25 -29.12 -18.61
C GLN A 68 -12.63 -28.93 -19.27
N ALA A 69 -13.13 -27.70 -19.39
CA ALA A 69 -14.41 -27.42 -20.04
C ALA A 69 -14.42 -27.74 -21.56
N VAL A 70 -13.26 -27.72 -22.22
CA VAL A 70 -13.12 -28.14 -23.62
C VAL A 70 -12.97 -29.66 -23.74
N ALA A 71 -12.22 -30.27 -22.82
CA ALA A 71 -11.94 -31.71 -22.84
C ALA A 71 -13.12 -32.56 -22.37
N ASP A 72 -13.84 -32.11 -21.35
CA ASP A 72 -15.00 -32.76 -20.75
C ASP A 72 -16.05 -31.69 -20.34
N PRO A 73 -16.91 -31.26 -21.27
CA PRO A 73 -17.87 -30.18 -21.05
C PRO A 73 -18.89 -30.46 -19.94
N ASP A 74 -19.20 -31.72 -19.65
CA ASP A 74 -20.18 -32.11 -18.62
C ASP A 74 -19.56 -32.13 -17.21
N SER A 75 -18.23 -32.08 -17.11
CA SER A 75 -17.48 -32.08 -15.85
C SER A 75 -17.35 -30.68 -15.23
N VAL A 76 -17.75 -29.60 -15.92
CA VAL A 76 -17.48 -28.22 -15.49
C VAL A 76 -18.66 -27.29 -15.81
N ASP A 77 -19.08 -26.44 -14.87
CA ASP A 77 -20.09 -25.42 -15.16
C ASP A 77 -19.48 -24.30 -16.04
N PRO A 78 -20.07 -23.96 -17.20
CA PRO A 78 -19.62 -22.86 -18.05
C PRO A 78 -19.52 -21.49 -17.32
N HIS A 79 -20.35 -21.26 -16.29
CA HIS A 79 -20.27 -20.06 -15.47
C HIS A 79 -18.99 -20.03 -14.64
N ASP A 80 -18.56 -21.18 -14.09
CA ASP A 80 -17.34 -21.25 -13.28
C ASP A 80 -16.10 -20.91 -14.12
N VAL A 81 -16.07 -21.36 -15.38
CA VAL A 81 -15.01 -20.99 -16.34
C VAL A 81 -14.98 -19.48 -16.54
N THR A 82 -16.14 -18.88 -16.79
CA THR A 82 -16.26 -17.44 -17.06
C THR A 82 -15.90 -16.62 -15.82
N ILE A 83 -16.34 -17.04 -14.64
CA ILE A 83 -16.01 -16.41 -13.36
C ILE A 83 -14.51 -16.51 -13.09
N ALA A 84 -13.91 -17.68 -13.28
CA ALA A 84 -12.48 -17.89 -13.11
C ALA A 84 -11.67 -16.97 -14.04
N MET A 85 -12.07 -16.87 -15.31
CA MET A 85 -11.47 -15.96 -16.28
C MET A 85 -11.62 -14.49 -15.90
N ALA A 86 -12.81 -14.08 -15.46
CA ALA A 86 -13.05 -12.71 -15.01
C ALA A 86 -12.20 -12.36 -13.78
N LYS A 87 -12.11 -13.28 -12.82
CA LYS A 87 -11.29 -13.13 -11.62
C LYS A 87 -9.81 -12.99 -11.98
N ALA A 88 -9.28 -13.90 -12.79
CA ALA A 88 -7.89 -13.89 -13.22
C ALA A 88 -7.53 -12.60 -13.97
N ASN A 89 -8.38 -12.14 -14.88
CA ASN A 89 -8.18 -10.89 -15.63
C ASN A 89 -8.24 -9.64 -14.74
N LEU A 90 -9.20 -9.58 -13.82
CA LEU A 90 -9.32 -8.47 -12.88
C LEU A 90 -8.09 -8.39 -11.97
N SER A 91 -7.68 -9.52 -11.41
CA SER A 91 -6.53 -9.66 -10.52
C SER A 91 -5.22 -9.23 -11.19
N LEU A 92 -5.01 -9.66 -12.44
CA LEU A 92 -3.88 -9.23 -13.26
C LEU A 92 -3.92 -7.73 -13.57
N SER A 93 -5.12 -7.19 -13.87
CA SER A 93 -5.28 -5.75 -14.15
C SER A 93 -4.96 -4.90 -12.93
N ILE A 94 -5.42 -5.31 -11.74
CA ILE A 94 -5.08 -4.65 -10.47
C ILE A 94 -3.56 -4.71 -10.24
N THR A 95 -2.97 -5.89 -10.41
CA THR A 95 -1.52 -6.11 -10.26
C THR A 95 -0.72 -5.20 -11.17
N LYS A 96 -1.10 -5.10 -12.45
CA LYS A 96 -0.45 -4.20 -13.40
C LYS A 96 -0.48 -2.75 -12.92
N ASN A 97 -1.64 -2.26 -12.47
CA ASN A 97 -1.75 -0.90 -11.94
C ASN A 97 -0.82 -0.65 -10.74
N VAL A 98 -0.68 -1.64 -9.86
CA VAL A 98 0.25 -1.55 -8.71
C VAL A 98 1.70 -1.50 -9.19
N VAL A 99 2.10 -2.39 -10.09
CA VAL A 99 3.45 -2.43 -10.65
C VAL A 99 3.78 -1.11 -11.37
N ASP A 100 2.87 -0.62 -12.21
CA ASP A 100 3.03 0.66 -12.90
C ASP A 100 3.25 1.81 -11.90
N ARG A 101 2.50 1.83 -10.79
CA ARG A 101 2.65 2.85 -9.74
C ARG A 101 3.98 2.74 -9.00
N VAL A 102 4.45 1.53 -8.72
CA VAL A 102 5.75 1.29 -8.07
C VAL A 102 6.90 1.73 -8.97
N VAL A 103 6.83 1.39 -10.26
CA VAL A 103 7.81 1.80 -11.26
C VAL A 103 7.84 3.33 -11.40
N GLN A 104 6.67 3.97 -11.44
CA GLN A 104 6.57 5.44 -11.47
C GLN A 104 7.22 6.06 -10.22
N ALA A 105 6.88 5.56 -9.02
CA ALA A 105 7.45 6.08 -7.78
C ALA A 105 8.98 5.97 -7.75
N TYR A 106 9.53 4.87 -8.27
CA TYR A 106 10.98 4.71 -8.40
C TYR A 106 11.62 5.73 -9.36
N GLN A 107 10.99 5.96 -10.51
CA GLN A 107 11.44 6.98 -11.47
C GLN A 107 11.36 8.38 -10.87
N ASP A 108 10.29 8.70 -10.16
CA ASP A 108 10.10 10.00 -9.51
C ASP A 108 11.20 10.27 -8.48
N ILE A 109 11.53 9.31 -7.62
CA ILE A 109 12.61 9.44 -6.62
C ILE A 109 13.98 9.62 -7.28
N THR A 110 14.23 8.93 -8.39
CA THR A 110 15.52 9.00 -9.10
C THR A 110 15.66 10.32 -9.87
N THR A 111 14.57 10.82 -10.45
CA THR A 111 14.54 12.08 -11.23
C THR A 111 14.54 13.31 -10.31
N LEU A 112 14.09 13.19 -9.06
CA LEU A 112 14.17 14.27 -8.08
C LEU A 112 15.60 14.54 -7.55
N ARG A 113 16.60 13.73 -7.95
CA ARG A 113 18.01 13.92 -7.62
C ARG A 113 18.76 14.61 -8.76
#